data_AF-A0A357HFX4-F1
#
_entry.id   AF-A0A357HFX4-F1
#
_cell.length_a   1.000
_cell.length_b   1.000
_cell.length_c   1.000
_cell.angle_alpha   90.00
_cell.angle_beta   90.00
_cell.angle_gamma   90.00
#
_symmetry.space_group_name_H-M   'P 1'
#
loop_
_entity.id
_entity.type
_entity.pdbx_description
1 polymer ?
#
loop_
_entity_poly.entity_id
_entity_poly.type
_entity_poly.pdbx_seq_one_letter_code
_entity_poly.pdbx_strand_id
1 'polypeptide(L)'
;MSDDHKSLNEIIRFRKEKLDTLREGGVNPYPHNYNPTHTSTDVLNNYDALEEKDVTVAGRIMALRKMGKASFFHIQDMGGRIQVYIKRDEVGEDSYANFKKMDIGDIVGVMGFPFTTKMGEKSIHAKEFTVLAKSIRPLPVVKEKDGETFDAFEDKELRYRNRHLDLIVNPEVKDVFVKRAKIISTIRQYLDNLAFLEVETPVLQPLYGGANARPFTTHHNALDQKLYLRIADELYLKRLIVGGIDRVYEISKDFRNEGMDKNHNPEFTMLEFYWAFADYEDNMELVEDMIRKTAVAVDATNVTWHGNEIDLSKPFTRKPI
;
A
#
# COMPACT_ATOMS: atom_id res chain seq x y z
N MET A 1 24.02 -3.24 -27.92
CA MET A 1 24.72 -2.62 -26.78
C MET A 1 23.83 -2.88 -25.57
N SER A 2 24.30 -3.69 -24.61
CA SER A 2 23.54 -4.03 -23.40
C SER A 2 23.24 -2.76 -22.60
N ASP A 3 22.09 -2.72 -21.93
CA ASP A 3 21.61 -1.59 -21.14
C ASP A 3 22.47 -1.25 -19.90
N ASP A 4 23.62 -1.90 -19.71
CA ASP A 4 24.37 -1.92 -18.45
C ASP A 4 25.19 -0.65 -18.12
N HIS A 5 25.26 0.36 -19.00
CA HIS A 5 26.03 1.58 -18.74
C HIS A 5 25.41 2.89 -19.26
N LYS A 6 24.08 3.05 -19.22
CA LYS A 6 23.47 4.37 -19.44
C LYS A 6 23.29 5.10 -18.12
N SER A 7 23.68 6.37 -18.07
CA SER A 7 23.38 7.23 -16.92
C SER A 7 21.86 7.40 -16.76
N LEU A 8 21.39 7.63 -15.53
CA LEU A 8 19.96 7.85 -15.25
C LEU A 8 19.35 8.95 -16.14
N ASN A 9 20.11 10.02 -16.40
CA ASN A 9 19.68 11.11 -17.27
C ASN A 9 19.49 10.69 -18.72
N GLU A 10 20.35 9.80 -19.24
CA GLU A 10 20.19 9.26 -20.59
C GLU A 10 18.97 8.34 -20.69
N ILE A 11 18.71 7.53 -19.67
CA ILE A 11 17.50 6.69 -19.60
C ILE A 11 16.26 7.59 -19.62
N ILE A 12 16.22 8.63 -18.77
CA ILE A 12 15.10 9.58 -18.71
C ILE A 12 14.92 10.27 -20.06
N ARG A 13 16.01 10.71 -20.71
CA ARG A 13 15.96 11.34 -22.04
C ARG A 13 15.33 10.41 -23.07
N PHE A 14 15.79 9.17 -23.16
CA PHE A 14 15.26 8.19 -24.11
C PHE A 14 13.78 7.84 -23.84
N ARG A 15 13.37 7.76 -22.57
CA ARG A 15 11.97 7.53 -22.22
C ARG A 15 11.08 8.72 -22.57
N LYS A 16 11.60 9.95 -22.51
CA LYS A 16 10.91 11.16 -23.00
C LYS A 16 10.80 11.17 -24.52
N GLU A 17 11.85 10.83 -25.25
CA GLU A 17 11.80 10.70 -26.72
C GLU A 17 10.70 9.72 -27.16
N LYS A 18 10.62 8.55 -26.51
CA LYS A 18 9.54 7.57 -26.75
C LYS A 18 8.15 8.12 -26.42
N LEU A 19 8.03 8.88 -25.34
CA LEU A 19 6.79 9.54 -24.94
C LEU A 19 6.32 10.52 -26.01
N ASP A 20 7.23 11.30 -26.56
CA ASP A 20 6.93 12.28 -27.60
C ASP A 20 6.56 11.58 -28.91
N THR A 21 7.25 10.49 -29.30
CA THR A 21 6.85 9.67 -30.46
C THR A 21 5.45 9.04 -30.31
N LEU A 22 5.01 8.71 -29.09
CA LEU A 22 3.63 8.25 -28.86
C LEU A 22 2.63 9.37 -29.12
N ARG A 23 2.91 10.58 -28.61
CA ARG A 23 2.05 11.75 -28.79
C ARG A 23 1.95 12.19 -30.24
N GLU A 24 3.08 12.24 -30.95
CA GLU A 24 3.14 12.55 -32.38
C GLU A 24 2.34 11.55 -33.22
N GLY A 25 2.31 10.28 -32.80
CA GLY A 25 1.47 9.23 -33.39
C GLY A 25 0.00 9.28 -32.98
N GLY A 26 -0.46 10.32 -32.28
CA GLY A 26 -1.84 10.48 -31.84
C GLY A 26 -2.25 9.60 -30.65
N VAL A 27 -1.31 8.91 -30.00
CA VAL A 27 -1.58 8.07 -28.84
C VAL A 27 -1.54 8.93 -27.59
N ASN A 28 -2.61 8.93 -26.80
CA ASN A 28 -2.58 9.53 -25.47
C ASN A 28 -1.81 8.60 -24.50
N PRO A 29 -0.63 9.01 -23.98
CA PRO A 29 0.16 8.18 -23.08
C PRO A 29 -0.35 8.19 -21.63
N TYR A 30 -1.35 9.03 -21.33
CA TYR A 30 -1.98 9.21 -20.02
C TYR A 30 -3.51 9.38 -20.18
N PRO A 31 -4.23 8.37 -20.68
CA PRO A 31 -5.69 8.41 -20.76
C PRO A 31 -6.33 8.59 -19.39
N HIS A 32 -7.46 9.30 -19.35
CA HIS A 32 -8.18 9.59 -18.12
C HIS A 32 -8.92 8.40 -17.52
N ASN A 33 -9.23 7.38 -18.34
CA ASN A 33 -9.97 6.22 -17.90
C ASN A 33 -9.48 4.94 -18.62
N TYR A 34 -9.56 3.83 -17.90
CA TYR A 34 -9.50 2.46 -18.38
C TYR A 34 -10.26 1.59 -17.38
N ASN A 35 -11.06 0.63 -17.86
CA ASN A 35 -11.96 -0.16 -17.02
C ASN A 35 -11.51 -1.64 -16.99
N PRO A 36 -10.56 -2.04 -16.13
CA PRO A 36 -10.25 -3.44 -15.89
C PRO A 36 -11.48 -4.16 -15.34
N THR A 37 -11.68 -5.38 -15.83
CA THR A 37 -12.75 -6.29 -15.39
C THR A 37 -12.28 -7.29 -14.34
N HIS A 38 -10.97 -7.56 -14.30
CA HIS A 38 -10.36 -8.58 -13.46
C HIS A 38 -8.98 -8.10 -12.98
N THR A 39 -8.56 -8.57 -11.81
CA THR A 39 -7.15 -8.57 -11.39
C THR A 39 -6.43 -9.83 -11.88
N SER A 40 -5.10 -9.85 -11.82
CA SER A 40 -4.28 -11.01 -12.14
C SER A 40 -4.70 -12.24 -11.35
N THR A 41 -5.02 -12.05 -10.07
CA THR A 41 -5.41 -13.15 -9.17
C THR A 41 -6.81 -13.65 -9.48
N ASP A 42 -7.74 -12.77 -9.87
CA ASP A 42 -9.07 -13.19 -10.33
C ASP A 42 -8.96 -14.09 -11.57
N VAL A 43 -8.11 -13.71 -12.53
CA VAL A 43 -7.87 -14.51 -13.74
C VAL A 43 -7.22 -15.85 -13.41
N LEU A 44 -6.22 -15.88 -12.53
CA LEU A 44 -5.51 -17.11 -12.17
C LEU A 44 -6.39 -18.08 -11.36
N ASN A 45 -7.19 -17.57 -10.42
CA ASN A 45 -8.07 -18.38 -9.57
C ASN A 45 -9.29 -18.92 -10.32
N ASN A 46 -9.82 -18.17 -11.30
CA ASN A 46 -10.99 -18.55 -12.09
C ASN A 46 -10.63 -19.00 -13.50
N TYR A 47 -9.39 -19.41 -13.72
CA TYR A 47 -8.79 -19.62 -15.04
C TYR A 47 -9.64 -20.53 -15.94
N ASP A 48 -10.01 -21.72 -15.45
CA ASP A 48 -10.75 -22.71 -16.24
C ASP A 48 -12.17 -22.21 -16.61
N ALA A 49 -12.77 -21.35 -15.77
CA ALA A 49 -14.07 -20.75 -16.04
C ALA A 49 -14.01 -19.53 -16.98
N LEU A 50 -12.81 -18.96 -17.14
CA LEU A 50 -12.50 -17.81 -17.97
C LEU A 50 -11.82 -18.20 -19.29
N GLU A 51 -11.50 -19.48 -19.48
CA GLU A 51 -10.97 -20.00 -20.74
C GLU A 51 -11.91 -19.60 -21.89
N GLU A 52 -11.34 -19.02 -22.95
CA GLU A 52 -12.05 -18.45 -24.12
C GLU A 52 -12.90 -17.18 -23.88
N LYS A 53 -13.00 -16.67 -22.65
CA LYS A 53 -13.69 -15.40 -22.37
C LYS A 53 -12.71 -14.24 -22.39
N ASP A 54 -13.19 -13.10 -22.92
CA ASP A 54 -12.40 -11.88 -22.90
C ASP A 54 -12.33 -11.30 -21.48
N VAL A 55 -11.10 -11.11 -21.02
CA VAL A 55 -10.74 -10.43 -19.78
C VAL A 55 -10.01 -9.14 -20.13
N THR A 56 -10.36 -8.08 -19.41
CA THR A 56 -9.65 -6.80 -19.46
C THR A 56 -8.87 -6.63 -18.16
N VAL A 57 -7.55 -6.50 -18.27
CA VAL A 57 -6.61 -6.30 -17.15
C VAL A 57 -5.78 -5.05 -17.37
N ALA A 58 -5.24 -4.48 -16.30
CA ALA A 58 -4.27 -3.39 -16.37
C ALA A 58 -3.22 -3.54 -15.28
N GLY A 59 -1.98 -3.17 -15.58
CA GLY A 59 -0.92 -3.25 -14.60
C GLY A 59 0.39 -2.64 -15.08
N ARG A 60 1.36 -2.60 -14.17
CA ARG A 60 2.72 -2.12 -14.43
C ARG A 60 3.55 -3.23 -15.07
N ILE A 61 4.22 -2.94 -16.18
CA ILE A 61 5.16 -3.88 -16.80
C ILE A 61 6.34 -4.12 -15.86
N MET A 62 6.49 -5.36 -15.39
CA MET A 62 7.60 -5.78 -14.51
C MET A 62 8.69 -6.54 -15.27
N ALA A 63 8.32 -7.24 -16.34
CA ALA A 63 9.25 -7.94 -17.22
C ALA A 63 8.80 -7.77 -18.68
N LEU A 64 9.75 -7.72 -19.62
CA LEU A 64 9.46 -7.46 -21.03
C LEU A 64 10.47 -8.19 -21.92
N ARG A 65 9.99 -9.11 -22.77
CA ARG A 65 10.77 -9.90 -23.72
C ARG A 65 10.22 -9.71 -25.13
N LYS A 66 10.96 -8.97 -25.97
CA LYS A 66 10.56 -8.66 -27.36
C LYS A 66 11.12 -9.70 -28.32
N MET A 67 10.28 -10.33 -29.14
CA MET A 67 10.64 -11.43 -30.05
C MET A 67 10.15 -11.16 -31.49
N GLY A 68 10.69 -10.13 -32.12
CA GLY A 68 10.32 -9.77 -33.50
C GLY A 68 8.87 -9.30 -33.62
N LYS A 69 7.97 -10.18 -34.11
CA LYS A 69 6.53 -9.92 -34.31
C LYS A 69 5.64 -10.37 -33.15
N ALA A 70 6.20 -11.04 -32.16
CA ALA A 70 5.53 -11.37 -30.92
C ALA A 70 6.37 -10.96 -29.71
N SER A 71 5.76 -10.83 -28.54
CA SER A 71 6.45 -10.50 -27.29
C SER A 71 5.71 -11.12 -26.11
N PHE A 72 6.45 -11.37 -25.04
CA PHE A 72 5.91 -11.72 -23.73
C PHE A 72 6.28 -10.65 -22.72
N PHE A 73 5.37 -10.31 -21.83
CA PHE A 73 5.62 -9.38 -20.74
C PHE A 73 4.77 -9.72 -19.54
N HIS A 74 5.22 -9.33 -18.35
CA HIS A 74 4.44 -9.50 -17.12
C HIS A 74 3.93 -8.16 -16.67
N ILE A 75 2.65 -8.08 -16.36
CA ILE A 75 2.06 -6.92 -15.69
C ILE A 75 1.83 -7.24 -14.22
N GLN A 76 2.00 -6.25 -13.36
CA GLN A 76 1.70 -6.32 -11.94
C GLN A 76 0.57 -5.35 -11.60
N ASP A 77 -0.46 -5.85 -10.93
CA ASP A 77 -1.62 -5.08 -10.47
C ASP A 77 -1.80 -5.19 -8.95
N MET A 78 -3.01 -4.94 -8.45
CA MET A 78 -3.27 -5.05 -7.01
C MET A 78 -3.20 -6.50 -6.51
N GLY A 79 -3.63 -7.47 -7.31
CA GLY A 79 -3.72 -8.88 -6.96
C GLY A 79 -2.41 -9.64 -7.11
N GLY A 80 -1.52 -9.22 -8.02
CA GLY A 80 -0.26 -9.93 -8.25
C GLY A 80 0.32 -9.68 -9.63
N ARG A 81 0.91 -10.71 -10.23
CA ARG A 81 1.50 -10.68 -11.57
C ARG A 81 0.78 -11.65 -12.51
N ILE A 82 0.66 -11.27 -13.78
CA ILE A 82 0.19 -12.16 -14.84
C ILE A 82 1.00 -11.94 -16.12
N GLN A 83 1.32 -13.03 -16.81
CA GLN A 83 1.97 -12.97 -18.11
C GLN A 83 0.97 -12.57 -19.20
N VAL A 84 1.42 -11.76 -20.14
CA VAL A 84 0.71 -11.37 -21.34
C VAL A 84 1.55 -11.74 -22.55
N TYR A 85 0.90 -12.38 -23.51
CA TYR A 85 1.42 -12.61 -24.85
C TYR A 85 0.78 -11.62 -25.82
N ILE A 86 1.60 -10.93 -26.59
CA ILE A 86 1.14 -9.96 -27.59
C ILE A 86 1.78 -10.25 -28.94
N LYS A 87 0.97 -10.32 -29.99
CA LYS A 87 1.40 -10.60 -31.36
C LYS A 87 0.88 -9.54 -32.32
N ARG A 88 1.78 -9.01 -33.16
CA ARG A 88 1.49 -7.94 -34.12
C ARG A 88 0.30 -8.26 -35.03
N ASP A 89 0.23 -9.49 -35.51
CA ASP A 89 -0.80 -9.89 -36.49
C ASP A 89 -2.20 -9.96 -35.85
N GLU A 90 -2.32 -9.82 -34.52
CA GLU A 90 -3.59 -9.84 -33.79
C GLU A 90 -3.97 -8.46 -33.25
N VAL A 91 -3.05 -7.76 -32.60
CA VAL A 91 -3.32 -6.41 -32.08
C VAL A 91 -3.21 -5.31 -33.14
N GLY A 92 -2.70 -5.64 -34.33
CA GLY A 92 -2.44 -4.69 -35.41
C GLY A 92 -1.05 -4.06 -35.35
N GLU A 93 -0.61 -3.51 -36.50
CA GLU A 93 0.74 -2.98 -36.68
C GLU A 93 0.99 -1.74 -35.81
N ASP A 94 0.06 -0.78 -35.78
CA ASP A 94 0.19 0.46 -35.00
C ASP A 94 0.21 0.18 -33.49
N SER A 95 -0.72 -0.65 -33.01
CA SER A 95 -0.77 -1.04 -31.59
C SER A 95 0.51 -1.75 -31.16
N TYR A 96 1.03 -2.66 -31.99
CA TYR A 96 2.29 -3.34 -31.70
C TYR A 96 3.50 -2.40 -31.79
N ALA A 97 3.49 -1.42 -32.70
CA ALA A 97 4.52 -0.38 -32.76
C ALA A 97 4.50 0.49 -31.49
N ASN A 98 3.33 0.79 -30.95
CA ASN A 98 3.17 1.48 -29.66
C ASN A 98 3.67 0.62 -28.49
N PHE A 99 3.31 -0.67 -28.46
CA PHE A 99 3.86 -1.61 -27.49
C PHE A 99 5.39 -1.68 -27.53
N LYS A 100 6.01 -1.67 -28.72
CA LYS A 100 7.48 -1.67 -28.85
C LYS A 100 8.14 -0.45 -28.21
N LYS A 101 7.43 0.66 -28.01
CA LYS A 101 7.92 1.85 -27.30
C LYS A 101 7.81 1.71 -25.78
N MET A 102 7.12 0.69 -25.27
CA MET A 102 7.03 0.44 -23.83
C MET A 102 8.34 -0.06 -23.23
N ASP A 103 8.49 0.22 -21.94
CA ASP A 103 9.60 -0.12 -21.05
C ASP A 103 9.08 -0.71 -19.74
N ILE A 104 9.96 -1.41 -19.02
CA ILE A 104 9.69 -1.83 -17.63
C ILE A 104 9.34 -0.59 -16.78
N GLY A 105 8.26 -0.70 -16.02
CA GLY A 105 7.70 0.36 -15.19
C GLY A 105 6.54 1.12 -15.84
N ASP A 106 6.31 1.02 -17.15
CA ASP A 106 5.12 1.62 -17.77
C ASP A 106 3.84 0.89 -17.31
N ILE A 107 2.71 1.58 -17.30
CA ILE A 107 1.40 1.01 -17.00
C ILE A 107 0.63 0.83 -18.30
N VAL A 108 0.07 -0.36 -18.49
CA VAL A 108 -0.62 -0.74 -19.73
C VAL A 108 -1.91 -1.48 -19.42
N GLY A 109 -2.85 -1.38 -20.36
CA GLY A 109 -4.10 -2.11 -20.38
C GLY A 109 -4.07 -3.16 -21.48
N VAL A 110 -4.62 -4.34 -21.18
CA VAL A 110 -4.74 -5.45 -22.13
C VAL A 110 -6.16 -5.99 -22.08
N MET A 111 -6.77 -6.16 -23.24
CA MET A 111 -7.96 -7.00 -23.42
C MET A 111 -7.56 -8.24 -24.20
N GLY A 112 -7.99 -9.41 -23.76
CA GLY A 112 -7.60 -10.68 -24.36
C GLY A 112 -8.24 -11.85 -23.64
N PHE A 113 -7.78 -13.07 -23.89
CA PHE A 113 -8.33 -14.28 -23.25
C PHE A 113 -7.24 -15.08 -22.53
N PRO A 114 -7.56 -15.76 -21.41
CA PRO A 114 -6.62 -16.66 -20.75
C PRO A 114 -6.22 -17.83 -21.66
N PHE A 115 -4.93 -18.17 -21.66
CA PHE A 115 -4.38 -19.34 -22.36
C PHE A 115 -3.06 -19.81 -21.75
N THR A 116 -2.75 -21.09 -21.94
CA THR A 116 -1.53 -21.69 -21.37
C THR A 116 -0.45 -21.73 -22.44
N THR A 117 0.72 -21.17 -22.13
CA THR A 117 1.85 -21.22 -23.06
C THR A 117 2.43 -22.63 -23.17
N LYS A 118 3.26 -22.89 -24.19
CA LYS A 118 3.97 -24.17 -24.34
C LYS A 118 4.85 -24.54 -23.14
N MET A 119 5.27 -23.55 -22.35
CA MET A 119 6.08 -23.74 -21.14
C MET A 119 5.22 -23.98 -19.89
N GLY A 120 3.88 -24.04 -20.03
CA GLY A 120 2.95 -24.31 -18.95
C GLY A 120 2.49 -23.08 -18.16
N GLU A 121 2.97 -21.88 -18.48
CA GLU A 121 2.59 -20.66 -17.76
C GLU A 121 1.23 -20.11 -18.23
N LYS A 122 0.29 -19.95 -17.28
CA LYS A 122 -1.01 -19.31 -17.48
C LYS A 122 -0.81 -17.83 -17.86
N SER A 123 -1.36 -17.43 -18.99
CA SER A 123 -1.10 -16.12 -19.60
C SER A 123 -2.38 -15.53 -20.21
N ILE A 124 -2.35 -14.25 -20.57
CA ILE A 124 -3.40 -13.59 -21.36
C ILE A 124 -2.91 -13.42 -22.79
N HIS A 125 -3.70 -13.88 -23.76
CA HIS A 125 -3.47 -13.65 -25.18
C HIS A 125 -4.10 -12.31 -25.59
N ALA A 126 -3.28 -11.29 -25.81
CA ALA A 126 -3.75 -9.94 -26.07
C ALA A 126 -4.42 -9.81 -27.45
N LYS A 127 -5.68 -9.35 -27.46
CA LYS A 127 -6.42 -8.88 -28.63
C LYS A 127 -6.31 -7.37 -28.79
N GLU A 128 -6.32 -6.64 -27.68
CA GLU A 128 -6.14 -5.19 -27.65
C GLU A 128 -5.07 -4.79 -26.63
N PHE A 129 -4.36 -3.70 -26.94
CA PHE A 129 -3.32 -3.14 -26.10
C PHE A 129 -3.51 -1.63 -26.00
N THR A 130 -3.46 -1.11 -24.77
CA THR A 130 -3.64 0.31 -24.48
C THR A 130 -2.48 0.82 -23.61
N VAL A 131 -1.89 1.96 -23.99
CA VAL A 131 -0.91 2.67 -23.15
C VAL A 131 -1.66 3.46 -22.08
N LEU A 132 -1.35 3.26 -20.80
CA LEU A 132 -2.05 3.93 -19.69
C LEU A 132 -1.18 4.95 -18.95
N ALA A 133 0.10 4.64 -18.75
CA ALA A 133 1.05 5.62 -18.22
C ALA A 133 2.48 5.29 -18.64
N LYS A 134 3.11 6.20 -19.38
CA LYS A 134 4.56 6.12 -19.63
C LYS A 134 5.32 6.57 -18.38
N SER A 135 6.19 5.71 -17.86
CA SER A 135 7.08 6.01 -16.74
C SER A 135 8.37 6.62 -17.23
N ILE A 136 8.62 7.91 -16.97
CA ILE A 136 9.86 8.60 -17.40
C ILE A 136 11.09 8.21 -16.58
N ARG A 137 10.90 7.70 -15.36
CA ARG A 137 11.96 7.16 -14.51
C ARG A 137 11.93 5.64 -14.55
N PRO A 138 13.09 4.96 -14.63
CA PRO A 138 13.14 3.51 -14.49
C PRO A 138 12.79 3.08 -13.08
N LEU A 139 12.31 1.83 -12.93
CA LEU A 139 12.26 1.17 -11.63
C LEU A 139 13.69 0.91 -11.13
N PRO A 140 13.89 0.76 -9.80
CA PRO A 140 15.13 0.19 -9.26
C PRO A 140 15.46 -1.14 -9.95
N VAL A 141 16.74 -1.39 -10.21
CA VAL A 141 17.17 -2.63 -10.84
C VAL A 141 17.12 -3.74 -9.80
N VAL A 142 16.11 -4.58 -9.90
CA VAL A 142 16.02 -5.84 -9.16
C VAL A 142 16.71 -6.91 -10.03
N LYS A 143 17.83 -7.47 -9.58
CA LYS A 143 18.52 -8.53 -10.31
C LYS A 143 18.18 -9.88 -9.69
N GLU A 144 17.40 -10.72 -10.36
CA GLU A 144 17.26 -12.12 -9.96
C GLU A 144 18.33 -12.96 -10.65
N LYS A 145 19.14 -13.68 -9.88
CA LYS A 145 20.11 -14.66 -10.38
C LYS A 145 20.00 -15.92 -9.53
N ASP A 146 19.81 -17.06 -10.17
CA ASP A 146 19.78 -18.39 -9.53
C ASP A 146 18.72 -18.54 -8.40
N GLY A 147 17.59 -17.83 -8.51
CA GLY A 147 16.53 -17.82 -7.50
C GLY A 147 16.78 -16.87 -6.32
N GLU A 148 17.92 -16.17 -6.32
CA GLU A 148 18.23 -15.11 -5.37
C GLU A 148 18.02 -13.73 -6.01
N THR A 149 17.22 -12.91 -5.35
CA THR A 149 16.96 -11.53 -5.74
C THR A 149 18.05 -10.62 -5.14
N PHE A 150 19.00 -10.18 -5.94
CA PHE A 150 19.97 -9.15 -5.60
C PHE A 150 19.31 -7.79 -5.82
N ASP A 151 18.65 -7.28 -4.78
CA ASP A 151 17.85 -6.07 -4.87
C ASP A 151 18.66 -4.81 -4.47
N ALA A 152 18.71 -3.83 -5.38
CA ALA A 152 19.24 -2.50 -5.08
C ALA A 152 18.37 -1.74 -4.05
N PHE A 153 17.21 -2.28 -3.70
CA PHE A 153 16.20 -1.68 -2.83
C PHE A 153 16.00 -2.43 -1.50
N GLU A 154 17.02 -3.15 -1.01
CA GLU A 154 17.03 -3.76 0.33
C GLU A 154 17.27 -2.73 1.46
N ASP A 155 17.94 -1.61 1.15
CA ASP A 155 18.27 -0.57 2.13
C ASP A 155 17.02 0.02 2.77
N LYS A 156 16.91 -0.12 4.10
CA LYS A 156 15.71 0.25 4.86
C LYS A 156 15.40 1.76 4.76
N GLU A 157 16.42 2.61 4.78
CA GLU A 157 16.23 4.07 4.67
C GLU A 157 15.67 4.45 3.29
N LEU A 158 16.21 3.88 2.21
CA LEU A 158 15.73 4.11 0.86
C LEU A 158 14.28 3.64 0.68
N ARG A 159 13.93 2.50 1.28
CA ARG A 159 12.56 1.96 1.29
C ARG A 159 11.59 2.88 2.00
N TYR A 160 11.97 3.43 3.15
CA TYR A 160 11.13 4.36 3.91
C TYR A 160 10.96 5.70 3.17
N ARG A 161 12.02 6.22 2.54
CA ARG A 161 11.98 7.46 1.76
C ARG A 161 11.19 7.33 0.46
N ASN A 162 11.24 6.17 -0.18
CA ASN A 162 10.56 5.93 -1.46
C ASN A 162 9.57 4.77 -1.32
N ARG A 163 8.61 4.88 -0.39
CA ARG A 163 7.60 3.84 -0.13
C ARG A 163 6.86 3.37 -1.37
N HIS A 164 6.62 4.27 -2.33
CA HIS A 164 5.97 3.92 -3.60
C HIS A 164 6.80 2.95 -4.45
N LEU A 165 8.14 3.01 -4.38
CA LEU A 165 9.03 2.04 -5.02
C LEU A 165 9.07 0.73 -4.25
N ASP A 166 9.13 0.80 -2.91
CA ASP A 166 9.08 -0.37 -2.02
C ASP A 166 7.85 -1.23 -2.32
N LEU A 167 6.67 -0.60 -2.40
CA LEU A 167 5.41 -1.29 -2.70
C LEU A 167 5.35 -1.90 -4.12
N ILE A 168 6.18 -1.43 -5.04
CA ILE A 168 6.26 -1.98 -6.41
C ILE A 168 7.15 -3.22 -6.42
N VAL A 169 8.32 -3.14 -5.78
CA VAL A 169 9.36 -4.19 -5.88
C VAL A 169 9.21 -5.28 -4.81
N ASN A 170 8.66 -4.93 -3.64
CA ASN A 170 8.42 -5.79 -2.49
C ASN A 170 6.90 -5.93 -2.24
N PRO A 171 6.18 -6.74 -3.03
CA PRO A 171 4.71 -6.82 -2.97
C PRO A 171 4.19 -7.25 -1.60
N GLU A 172 4.93 -8.04 -0.83
CA GLU A 172 4.60 -8.47 0.53
C GLU A 172 4.53 -7.31 1.54
N VAL A 173 5.20 -6.19 1.25
CA VAL A 173 5.08 -4.97 2.07
C VAL A 173 3.64 -4.42 2.00
N LYS A 174 2.95 -4.60 0.87
CA LYS A 174 1.55 -4.19 0.73
C LYS A 174 0.67 -4.86 1.78
N ASP A 175 0.93 -6.13 2.09
CA ASP A 175 0.15 -6.90 3.06
C ASP A 175 0.24 -6.29 4.47
N VAL A 176 1.37 -5.66 4.82
CA VAL A 176 1.53 -4.92 6.08
C VAL A 176 0.53 -3.76 6.16
N PHE A 177 0.35 -3.00 5.06
CA PHE A 177 -0.62 -1.90 5.01
C PHE A 177 -2.07 -2.41 5.02
N VAL A 178 -2.36 -3.49 4.30
CA VAL A 178 -3.68 -4.12 4.30
C VAL A 178 -4.03 -4.62 5.70
N LYS A 179 -3.11 -5.33 6.37
CA LYS A 179 -3.27 -5.77 7.76
C LYS A 179 -3.45 -4.60 8.71
N ARG A 180 -2.67 -3.52 8.57
CA ARG A 180 -2.85 -2.29 9.37
C ARG A 180 -4.26 -1.71 9.22
N ALA A 181 -4.78 -1.61 8.00
CA ALA A 181 -6.14 -1.13 7.75
C ALA A 181 -7.20 -2.06 8.35
N LYS A 182 -6.99 -3.38 8.26
CA LYS A 182 -7.88 -4.38 8.86
C LYS A 182 -7.86 -4.34 10.39
N ILE A 183 -6.70 -4.13 11.01
CA ILE A 183 -6.57 -3.94 12.47
C ILE A 183 -7.36 -2.71 12.91
N ILE A 184 -7.13 -1.55 12.28
CA ILE A 184 -7.82 -0.31 12.65
C ILE A 184 -9.33 -0.41 12.48
N SER A 185 -9.81 -0.97 11.36
CA SER A 185 -11.25 -1.18 11.15
C SER A 185 -11.86 -2.17 12.15
N THR A 186 -11.12 -3.21 12.53
CA THR A 186 -11.56 -4.16 13.57
C THR A 186 -11.64 -3.51 14.94
N ILE A 187 -10.68 -2.64 15.31
CA ILE A 187 -10.71 -1.86 16.56
C ILE A 187 -11.96 -0.99 16.61
N ARG A 188 -12.26 -0.25 15.52
CA ARG A 188 -13.48 0.56 15.44
C ARG A 188 -14.73 -0.28 15.64
N GLN A 189 -14.90 -1.33 14.83
CA GLN A 189 -16.06 -2.23 14.94
C GLN A 189 -16.22 -2.82 16.35
N TYR A 190 -15.11 -3.19 17.00
CA TYR A 190 -15.14 -3.72 18.35
C TYR A 190 -15.66 -2.70 19.37
N LEU A 191 -15.11 -1.47 19.36
CA LEU A 191 -15.53 -0.39 20.25
C LEU A 191 -16.96 0.08 19.97
N ASP A 192 -17.32 0.21 18.69
CA ASP A 192 -18.67 0.59 18.24
C ASP A 192 -19.72 -0.42 18.75
N ASN A 193 -19.42 -1.72 18.68
CA ASN A 193 -20.30 -2.78 19.19
C ASN A 193 -20.45 -2.75 20.72
N LEU A 194 -19.49 -2.14 21.43
CA LEU A 194 -19.54 -1.88 22.87
C LEU A 194 -20.12 -0.49 23.19
N ALA A 195 -20.74 0.17 22.22
CA ALA A 195 -21.36 1.50 22.36
C ALA A 195 -20.37 2.61 22.77
N PHE A 196 -19.09 2.47 22.45
CA PHE A 196 -18.17 3.61 22.48
C PHE A 196 -18.44 4.50 21.28
N LEU A 197 -18.56 5.81 21.52
CA LEU A 197 -18.76 6.80 20.46
C LEU A 197 -17.39 7.26 19.91
N GLU A 198 -17.15 7.07 18.61
CA GLU A 198 -16.00 7.68 17.93
C GLU A 198 -16.20 9.21 17.87
N VAL A 199 -15.20 9.97 18.29
CA VAL A 199 -15.23 11.44 18.29
C VAL A 199 -13.94 12.01 17.69
N GLU A 200 -13.97 13.28 17.32
CA GLU A 200 -12.79 14.04 16.89
C GLU A 200 -12.58 15.23 17.82
N THR A 201 -11.42 15.29 18.48
CA THR A 201 -11.05 16.40 19.36
C THR A 201 -9.98 17.31 18.73
N PRO A 202 -9.77 18.53 19.26
CA PRO A 202 -8.83 19.47 18.67
C PRO A 202 -7.38 18.97 18.62
N VAL A 203 -6.82 18.91 17.40
CA VAL A 203 -5.38 18.68 17.15
C VAL A 203 -4.55 19.90 17.52
N LEU A 204 -5.05 21.11 17.23
CA LEU A 204 -4.42 22.36 17.60
C LEU A 204 -4.95 22.80 18.97
N GLN A 205 -4.05 22.83 19.96
CA GLN A 205 -4.40 23.09 21.35
C GLN A 205 -3.71 24.37 21.84
N PRO A 206 -4.41 25.28 22.55
CA PRO A 206 -3.79 26.47 23.15
C PRO A 206 -2.90 26.10 24.36
N LEU A 207 -3.21 24.99 25.02
CA LEU A 207 -2.40 24.36 26.04
C LEU A 207 -2.38 22.86 25.76
N TYR A 208 -1.18 22.29 25.63
CA TYR A 208 -0.98 20.86 25.46
C TYR A 208 -0.95 20.15 26.83
N GLY A 209 -1.34 18.88 26.88
CA GLY A 209 -1.33 18.05 28.07
C GLY A 209 -1.79 16.63 27.77
N GLY A 210 -2.02 15.81 28.79
CA GLY A 210 -2.40 14.39 28.63
C GLY A 210 -1.23 13.42 28.44
N ALA A 211 0.00 13.94 28.30
CA ALA A 211 1.21 13.13 28.29
C ALA A 211 2.42 13.96 28.78
N ASN A 212 3.53 13.28 29.06
CA ASN A 212 4.81 13.93 29.34
C ASN A 212 5.71 13.89 28.10
N ALA A 213 5.52 14.86 27.20
CA ALA A 213 6.24 14.96 25.93
C ALA A 213 6.48 16.41 25.52
N ARG A 214 7.50 16.66 24.69
CA ARG A 214 7.72 17.98 24.10
C ARG A 214 6.77 18.18 22.90
N PRO A 215 5.99 19.27 22.81
CA PRO A 215 5.08 19.48 21.70
C PRO A 215 5.79 20.09 20.49
N PHE A 216 5.17 19.96 19.31
CA PHE A 216 5.41 20.89 18.21
C PHE A 216 4.63 22.19 18.46
N THR A 217 5.28 23.32 18.20
CA THR A 217 4.69 24.65 18.36
C THR A 217 4.36 25.24 17.00
N THR A 218 3.21 25.91 16.89
CA THR A 218 2.80 26.67 15.71
C THR A 218 2.15 28.00 16.11
N HIS A 219 1.79 28.82 15.13
CA HIS A 219 1.19 30.14 15.35
C HIS A 219 -0.03 30.33 14.45
N HIS A 220 -1.14 30.79 15.03
CA HIS A 220 -2.38 31.06 14.32
C HIS A 220 -2.48 32.55 13.96
N ASN A 221 -2.11 32.89 12.72
CA ASN A 221 -1.97 34.28 12.25
C ASN A 221 -3.20 35.18 12.54
N ALA A 222 -4.42 34.72 12.25
CA ALA A 222 -5.60 35.58 12.37
C ALA A 222 -6.05 35.85 13.82
N LEU A 223 -5.59 35.04 14.77
CA LEU A 223 -5.90 35.18 16.20
C LEU A 223 -4.66 35.62 16.99
N ASP A 224 -3.54 35.87 16.29
CA ASP A 224 -2.24 36.21 16.84
C ASP A 224 -1.89 35.40 18.11
N GLN A 225 -2.06 34.08 18.03
CA GLN A 225 -1.87 33.19 19.18
C GLN A 225 -0.95 32.01 18.88
N LYS A 226 -0.20 31.63 19.91
CA LYS A 226 0.61 30.41 19.91
C LYS A 226 -0.29 29.20 20.13
N LEU A 227 -0.12 28.17 19.31
CA LEU A 227 -0.79 26.89 19.45
C LEU A 227 0.24 25.76 19.47
N TYR A 228 -0.21 24.59 19.90
CA TYR A 228 0.58 23.38 19.95
C TYR A 228 -0.15 22.28 19.19
N LEU A 229 0.59 21.43 18.48
CA LEU A 229 0.03 20.15 18.06
C LEU A 229 -0.11 19.27 19.31
N ARG A 230 -1.25 18.58 19.44
CA ARG A 230 -1.53 17.72 20.58
C ARG A 230 -0.47 16.63 20.75
N ILE A 231 -0.14 16.35 22.01
CA ILE A 231 0.74 15.24 22.41
C ILE A 231 -0.04 14.01 22.90
N ALA A 232 -1.34 14.22 23.14
CA ALA A 232 -2.39 13.29 23.56
C ALA A 232 -3.76 14.00 23.38
N ASP A 233 -4.85 13.25 23.26
CA ASP A 233 -6.23 13.76 23.23
C ASP A 233 -6.99 13.56 24.57
N GLU A 234 -6.36 12.92 25.57
CA GLU A 234 -6.86 12.67 26.93
C GLU A 234 -7.71 13.80 27.52
N LEU A 235 -7.17 15.02 27.56
CA LEU A 235 -7.83 16.12 28.29
C LEU A 235 -9.14 16.53 27.62
N TYR A 236 -9.27 16.38 26.30
CA TYR A 236 -10.51 16.70 25.59
C TYR A 236 -11.52 15.57 25.68
N LEU A 237 -11.07 14.31 25.58
CA LEU A 237 -11.93 13.16 25.79
C LEU A 237 -12.53 13.14 27.21
N LYS A 238 -11.75 13.47 28.24
CA LYS A 238 -12.27 13.64 29.61
C LYS A 238 -13.32 14.74 29.74
N ARG A 239 -13.24 15.81 28.95
CA ARG A 239 -14.30 16.85 28.92
C ARG A 239 -15.62 16.30 28.37
N LEU A 240 -15.56 15.35 27.44
CA LEU A 240 -16.76 14.68 26.90
C LEU A 240 -17.40 13.74 27.94
N ILE A 241 -16.58 13.03 28.72
CA ILE A 241 -17.08 12.27 29.88
C ILE A 241 -17.79 13.20 30.87
N VAL A 242 -17.17 14.34 31.23
CA VAL A 242 -17.81 15.35 32.09
C VAL A 242 -19.11 15.89 31.47
N GLY A 243 -19.16 16.00 30.14
CA GLY A 243 -20.34 16.38 29.37
C GLY A 243 -21.46 15.33 29.33
N GLY A 244 -21.24 14.14 29.90
CA GLY A 244 -22.25 13.09 30.00
C GLY A 244 -22.22 12.03 28.89
N ILE A 245 -21.12 11.93 28.12
CA ILE A 245 -20.94 10.81 27.20
C ILE A 245 -20.20 9.68 27.94
N ASP A 246 -20.90 8.61 28.29
CA ASP A 246 -20.34 7.56 29.17
C ASP A 246 -19.21 6.74 28.52
N ARG A 247 -19.17 6.64 27.19
CA ARG A 247 -18.15 5.88 26.46
C ARG A 247 -17.73 6.62 25.20
N VAL A 248 -16.46 7.02 25.12
CA VAL A 248 -15.89 7.72 23.97
C VAL A 248 -14.55 7.11 23.58
N TYR A 249 -14.22 7.17 22.29
CA TYR A 249 -12.89 6.86 21.82
C TYR A 249 -12.50 7.75 20.66
N GLU A 250 -11.20 7.90 20.45
CA GLU A 250 -10.63 8.58 19.29
C GLU A 250 -9.41 7.79 18.81
N ILE A 251 -9.36 7.48 17.50
CA ILE A 251 -8.18 6.92 16.83
C ILE A 251 -7.57 8.00 15.97
N SER A 252 -6.46 8.56 16.40
CA SER A 252 -6.01 9.83 15.83
C SER A 252 -4.50 10.01 15.85
N LYS A 253 -4.04 11.12 15.25
CA LYS A 253 -2.61 11.47 15.25
C LYS A 253 -2.24 12.28 16.48
N ASP A 254 -1.15 11.85 17.12
CA ASP A 254 -0.41 12.63 18.10
C ASP A 254 0.97 13.01 17.59
N PHE A 255 1.46 14.13 18.10
CA PHE A 255 2.67 14.78 17.62
C PHE A 255 3.62 15.05 18.78
N ARG A 256 4.71 14.31 18.85
CA ARG A 256 5.73 14.46 19.90
C ARG A 256 7.07 14.86 19.27
N ASN A 257 7.57 16.02 19.67
CA ASN A 257 8.79 16.62 19.14
C ASN A 257 10.02 16.01 19.83
N GLU A 258 10.24 14.73 19.53
CA GLU A 258 11.21 13.83 20.13
C GLU A 258 12.09 13.17 19.06
N GLY A 259 13.10 12.42 19.49
CA GLY A 259 13.97 11.67 18.58
C GLY A 259 13.22 10.54 17.87
N MET A 260 13.81 10.05 16.78
CA MET A 260 13.30 8.92 16.00
C MET A 260 14.10 7.66 16.28
N ASP A 261 13.40 6.54 16.44
CA ASP A 261 14.00 5.21 16.47
C ASP A 261 13.03 4.16 15.88
N LYS A 262 13.35 2.88 16.06
CA LYS A 262 12.54 1.76 15.55
C LYS A 262 11.09 1.72 16.06
N ASN A 263 10.82 2.33 17.22
CA ASN A 263 9.55 2.32 17.92
C ASN A 263 8.93 3.73 18.04
N HIS A 264 9.69 4.80 17.73
CA HIS A 264 9.26 6.19 17.88
C HIS A 264 9.31 6.95 16.55
N ASN A 265 8.16 7.49 16.15
CA ASN A 265 8.03 8.45 15.05
C ASN A 265 7.37 9.73 15.59
N PRO A 266 7.78 10.95 15.17
CA PRO A 266 7.28 12.20 15.74
C PRO A 266 5.78 12.42 15.51
N GLU A 267 5.21 11.71 14.54
CA GLU A 267 3.77 11.62 14.29
C GLU A 267 3.36 10.14 14.29
N PHE A 268 2.46 9.73 15.20
CA PHE A 268 2.00 8.35 15.28
C PHE A 268 0.49 8.30 15.51
N THR A 269 -0.09 7.13 15.31
CA THR A 269 -1.53 6.91 15.57
C THR A 269 -1.70 6.31 16.95
N MET A 270 -2.52 6.94 17.78
CA MET A 270 -2.90 6.43 19.09
C MET A 270 -4.41 6.18 19.11
N LEU A 271 -4.80 5.16 19.87
CA LEU A 271 -6.18 4.99 20.33
C LEU A 271 -6.20 5.47 21.77
N GLU A 272 -7.06 6.45 22.06
CA GLU A 272 -7.51 6.74 23.42
C GLU A 272 -8.99 6.41 23.55
N PHE A 273 -9.40 5.86 24.69
CA PHE A 273 -10.79 5.61 25.00
C PHE A 273 -11.06 5.87 26.48
N TYR A 274 -12.29 6.25 26.80
CA TYR A 274 -12.75 6.52 28.15
C TYR A 274 -14.10 5.86 28.36
N TRP A 275 -14.25 5.25 29.53
CA TRP A 275 -15.44 4.51 29.93
C TRP A 275 -15.81 4.92 31.37
N ALA A 276 -16.90 5.68 31.51
CA ALA A 276 -17.45 6.07 32.79
C ALA A 276 -17.91 4.84 33.59
N PHE A 277 -17.74 4.92 34.91
CA PHE A 277 -18.08 3.87 35.88
C PHE A 277 -17.30 2.55 35.73
N ALA A 278 -16.28 2.52 34.87
CA ALA A 278 -15.34 1.42 34.75
C ALA A 278 -14.03 1.75 35.49
N ASP A 279 -13.33 0.72 35.92
CA ASP A 279 -11.98 0.84 36.48
C ASP A 279 -10.91 0.26 35.53
N TYR A 280 -9.69 0.12 36.01
CA TYR A 280 -8.59 -0.36 35.19
C TYR A 280 -8.67 -1.87 34.90
N GLU A 281 -9.35 -2.67 35.73
CA GLU A 281 -9.54 -4.11 35.50
C GLU A 281 -10.53 -4.34 34.34
N ASP A 282 -11.61 -3.54 34.29
CA ASP A 282 -12.52 -3.50 33.13
C ASP A 282 -11.76 -3.16 31.84
N ASN A 283 -10.85 -2.18 31.92
CA ASN A 283 -10.01 -1.79 30.80
C ASN A 283 -9.00 -2.88 30.43
N MET A 284 -8.44 -3.63 31.39
CA MET A 284 -7.56 -4.78 31.10
C MET A 284 -8.29 -5.84 30.29
N GLU A 285 -9.53 -6.18 30.66
CA GLU A 285 -10.36 -7.15 29.93
C GLU A 285 -10.71 -6.65 28.53
N LEU A 286 -11.11 -5.38 28.41
CA LEU A 286 -11.43 -4.76 27.13
C LEU A 286 -10.23 -4.77 26.18
N VAL A 287 -9.04 -4.36 26.65
CA VAL A 287 -7.83 -4.32 25.82
C VAL A 287 -7.38 -5.72 25.42
N GLU A 288 -7.46 -6.70 26.33
CA GLU A 288 -7.12 -8.08 26.02
C GLU A 288 -8.02 -8.65 24.90
N ASP A 289 -9.35 -8.52 25.02
CA ASP A 289 -10.26 -9.00 23.99
C ASP A 289 -10.09 -8.21 22.68
N MET A 290 -9.90 -6.89 22.74
CA MET A 290 -9.63 -6.06 21.55
C MET A 290 -8.40 -6.56 20.78
N ILE A 291 -7.27 -6.79 21.47
CA ILE A 291 -6.05 -7.31 20.85
C ILE A 291 -6.31 -8.70 20.27
N ARG A 292 -7.00 -9.57 21.00
CA ARG A 292 -7.36 -10.92 20.52
C ARG A 292 -8.22 -10.88 19.25
N LYS A 293 -9.24 -10.03 19.20
CA LYS A 293 -10.13 -9.87 18.03
C LYS A 293 -9.36 -9.35 16.83
N THR A 294 -8.49 -8.37 17.02
CA THR A 294 -7.65 -7.84 15.92
C THR A 294 -6.67 -8.90 15.41
N ALA A 295 -6.06 -9.69 16.30
CA ALA A 295 -5.16 -10.77 15.95
C ALA A 295 -5.86 -11.87 15.12
N VAL A 296 -7.07 -12.28 15.53
CA VAL A 296 -7.92 -13.19 14.75
C VAL A 296 -8.25 -12.61 13.38
N ALA A 297 -8.62 -11.32 13.31
CA ALA A 297 -9.00 -10.69 12.06
C ALA A 297 -7.88 -10.67 11.02
N VAL A 298 -6.60 -10.72 11.42
CA VAL A 298 -5.45 -10.76 10.50
C VAL A 298 -4.70 -12.11 10.49
N ASP A 299 -5.34 -13.17 10.99
CA ASP A 299 -4.79 -14.52 11.07
C ASP A 299 -3.41 -14.57 11.77
N ALA A 300 -3.28 -13.84 12.88
CA ALA A 300 -2.02 -13.63 13.61
C ALA A 300 -2.16 -13.88 15.12
N THR A 301 -2.93 -14.90 15.53
CA THR A 301 -3.07 -15.25 16.95
C THR A 301 -1.80 -15.86 17.54
N ASN A 302 -0.91 -16.40 16.72
CA ASN A 302 0.41 -16.85 17.09
C ASN A 302 1.43 -16.10 16.25
N VAL A 303 2.35 -15.37 16.88
CA VAL A 303 3.36 -14.57 16.19
C VAL A 303 4.73 -14.76 16.83
N THR A 304 5.75 -14.88 15.98
CA THR A 304 7.15 -14.81 16.43
C THR A 304 7.62 -13.36 16.36
N TRP A 305 8.02 -12.78 17.49
CA TRP A 305 8.56 -11.42 17.55
C TRP A 305 9.88 -11.36 18.33
N HIS A 306 10.95 -10.90 17.66
CA HIS A 306 12.30 -10.88 18.20
C HIS A 306 12.75 -12.22 18.81
N GLY A 307 12.39 -13.34 18.16
CA GLY A 307 12.71 -14.70 18.61
C GLY A 307 11.82 -15.23 19.74
N ASN A 308 10.79 -14.48 20.16
CA ASN A 308 9.82 -14.91 21.15
C ASN A 308 8.54 -15.38 20.46
N GLU A 309 8.05 -16.55 20.83
CA GLU A 309 6.72 -17.03 20.46
C GLU A 309 5.68 -16.35 21.33
N ILE A 310 4.78 -15.58 20.71
CA ILE A 310 3.70 -14.85 21.38
C ILE A 310 2.38 -15.48 20.95
N ASP A 311 1.65 -16.03 21.93
CA ASP A 311 0.33 -16.60 21.74
C ASP A 311 -0.74 -15.61 22.25
N LEU A 312 -1.30 -14.83 21.32
CA LEU A 312 -2.38 -13.87 21.54
C LEU A 312 -3.75 -14.54 21.69
N SER A 313 -3.84 -15.88 21.67
CA SER A 313 -5.07 -16.65 21.95
C SER A 313 -5.24 -17.03 23.42
N LYS A 314 -4.19 -16.83 24.24
CA LYS A 314 -4.21 -17.09 25.68
C LYS A 314 -4.56 -15.85 26.51
N PRO A 315 -5.03 -16.02 27.77
CA PRO A 315 -5.19 -14.92 28.71
C PRO A 315 -3.89 -14.18 28.98
N PHE A 316 -3.92 -12.85 29.14
CA PHE A 316 -2.71 -12.08 29.38
C PHE A 316 -2.31 -12.19 30.85
N THR A 317 -1.00 -12.32 31.10
CA THR A 317 -0.51 -12.43 32.48
C THR A 317 -0.63 -11.08 33.19
N ARG A 318 -1.41 -11.03 34.28
CA ARG A 318 -1.48 -9.86 35.17
C ARG A 318 -0.37 -9.95 36.22
N LYS A 319 0.46 -8.90 36.33
CA LYS A 319 1.50 -8.77 37.36
C LYS A 319 1.44 -7.39 37.99
N PRO A 320 1.43 -7.28 39.34
CA PRO A 320 1.65 -6.00 39.99
C PRO A 320 3.06 -5.48 39.68
N ILE A 321 3.20 -4.15 39.63
CA ILE A 321 4.47 -3.45 39.40
C ILE A 321 5.42 -3.64 40.59
#